data_AF-A0A8S2NXQ4-F1
#
_entry.id   AF-A0A8S2NXQ4-F1
#
_cell.length_a   1.000
_cell.length_b   1.000
_cell.length_c   1.000
_cell.angle_alpha   90.00
_cell.angle_beta   90.00
_cell.angle_gamma   90.00
#
_symmetry.space_group_name_H-M   'P 1'
#
loop_
_entity.id
_entity.type
_entity.pdbx_description
1 polymer ?
#
loop_
_entity_poly.entity_id
_entity_poly.type
_entity_poly.pdbx_seq_one_letter_code
_entity_poly.pdbx_strand_id
1 'polypeptide(L)'
;YFAHVSTLEDIQENVEDYIPVTARPIAMYNDHVTVWSSVFLDVERTLPIKTYKWFPFKFSDLSISMDEFKNKSKPVNLMISIAQPILNPPQHARDETILLGAVGVDIPVKLLQEFSPKYRLGVHGYSFMINHNGYLMFHPDLRPVLGPYRKQNYHSIDLDMVEIPYNLMKFVHPLPDSKIQKIRKDMVLSIANQRSARVKKHLDDMRRIEVVEQNYFYATLGDKESNPFTLGIVLRFPYGESQVRTVEPSTEKVKTALRFIRQRNVRIADWIYCNSTAEDDIGDTEESFRGYLKEKIETDRIASCPYEASRQLIYMMIEELYIMSKFENWTKTGVADREFKRPLDQSAYFDFKEYQNENHLHWIFLATRSGITAYWRLYQLANEEHIRQFSDANPNSIESSYYERTINATYTYGADHIHGDHHIYSLFFGISNIPTNNSHMSFDNHTNATEGNMGSSTPMSSSHMYLVIATAIWMNQTVHTPKQTAQNVPFGVFGVMLPYKTVRAKQFSNLCAPLDTGICYIIDENGYIMFVSPQDGKDRI
;
A
#
# COMPACT_ATOMS: atom_id res chain seq x y z
N TYR A 1 49.56 -2.49 -16.47
CA TYR A 1 49.21 -1.18 -15.89
C TYR A 1 49.85 -1.11 -14.50
N PHE A 2 50.43 0.04 -14.13
CA PHE A 2 51.05 0.27 -12.83
C PHE A 2 50.73 1.71 -12.43
N ALA A 3 50.19 1.91 -11.22
CA ALA A 3 49.84 3.22 -10.67
C ALA A 3 50.59 3.41 -9.35
N HIS A 4 51.06 4.64 -9.09
CA HIS A 4 51.73 4.98 -7.83
C HIS A 4 50.80 5.88 -7.01
N VAL A 5 50.42 5.42 -5.82
CA VAL A 5 49.59 6.19 -4.89
C VAL A 5 50.49 6.79 -3.83
N SER A 6 50.70 8.11 -3.87
CA SER A 6 51.60 8.81 -2.94
C SER A 6 50.84 9.51 -1.82
N THR A 7 49.64 10.00 -2.12
CA THR A 7 48.78 10.75 -1.20
C THR A 7 47.38 10.12 -1.07
N LEU A 8 46.59 10.57 -0.09
CA LEU A 8 45.19 10.14 0.05
C LEU A 8 44.32 10.67 -1.09
N GLU A 9 44.66 11.83 -1.63
CA GLU A 9 43.96 12.48 -2.74
C GLU A 9 44.18 11.71 -4.05
N ASP A 10 45.40 11.17 -4.24
CA ASP A 10 45.79 10.33 -5.37
C ASP A 10 44.99 9.03 -5.48
N ILE A 11 44.37 8.55 -4.38
CA ILE A 11 43.69 7.26 -4.34
C ILE A 11 42.51 7.25 -5.31
N GLN A 12 41.71 8.30 -5.33
CA GLN A 12 40.47 8.30 -6.11
C GLN A 12 40.74 8.22 -7.61
N GLU A 13 41.74 8.94 -8.10
CA GLU A 13 42.12 8.95 -9.52
C GLU A 13 42.87 7.67 -9.92
N ASN A 14 43.92 7.29 -9.18
CA ASN A 14 44.77 6.16 -9.55
C ASN A 14 44.09 4.79 -9.39
N VAL A 15 43.05 4.68 -8.55
CA VAL A 15 42.29 3.42 -8.39
C VAL A 15 41.29 3.22 -9.54
N GLU A 16 40.88 4.26 -10.27
CA GLU A 16 39.93 4.13 -11.40
C GLU A 16 40.62 3.99 -12.75
N ASP A 17 41.88 4.41 -12.86
CA ASP A 17 42.69 4.39 -14.09
C ASP A 17 42.94 3.01 -14.72
N TYR A 18 42.60 1.91 -14.04
CA TYR A 18 42.65 0.58 -14.68
C TYR A 18 41.51 0.38 -15.70
N ILE A 19 40.42 1.14 -15.60
CA ILE A 19 39.21 0.97 -16.42
C ILE A 19 39.52 1.06 -17.92
N PRO A 20 40.22 2.11 -18.44
CA PRO A 20 40.56 2.21 -19.85
C PRO A 20 41.41 1.04 -20.35
N VAL A 21 42.23 0.42 -19.49
CA VAL A 21 43.06 -0.74 -19.85
C VAL A 21 42.20 -1.98 -20.00
N THR A 22 41.25 -2.19 -19.09
CA THR A 22 40.31 -3.32 -19.17
C THR A 22 39.27 -3.18 -20.28
N ALA A 23 38.99 -1.95 -20.72
CA ALA A 23 38.05 -1.67 -21.80
C ALA A 23 38.63 -1.88 -23.22
N ARG A 24 39.95 -2.06 -23.36
CA ARG A 24 40.61 -2.20 -24.68
C ARG A 24 40.01 -3.30 -25.57
N PRO A 25 39.69 -4.52 -25.08
CA PRO A 25 39.06 -5.53 -25.93
C PRO A 25 37.71 -5.07 -26.48
N ILE A 26 36.86 -4.45 -25.65
CA ILE A 26 35.56 -3.92 -26.06
C ILE A 26 35.75 -2.85 -27.14
N ALA A 27 36.74 -1.98 -26.96
CA ALA A 27 37.09 -0.95 -27.92
C ALA A 27 37.62 -1.54 -29.24
N MET A 28 38.48 -2.56 -29.20
CA MET A 28 39.03 -3.24 -30.38
C MET A 28 37.95 -3.95 -31.21
N TYR A 29 36.98 -4.58 -30.55
CA TYR A 29 35.85 -5.21 -31.24
C TYR A 29 34.79 -4.21 -31.70
N ASN A 30 34.92 -2.93 -31.33
CA ASN A 30 33.93 -1.88 -31.54
C ASN A 30 32.53 -2.32 -31.11
N ASP A 31 32.47 -2.97 -29.94
CA ASP A 31 31.24 -3.55 -29.41
C ASP A 31 30.50 -2.52 -28.55
N HIS A 32 29.20 -2.41 -28.77
CA HIS A 32 28.33 -1.44 -28.12
C HIS A 32 27.35 -2.15 -27.20
N VAL A 33 27.88 -2.73 -26.12
CA VAL A 33 27.08 -3.45 -25.13
C VAL A 33 26.30 -2.46 -24.26
N THR A 34 25.00 -2.67 -24.17
CA THR A 34 24.12 -1.95 -23.25
C THR A 34 24.07 -2.67 -21.92
N VAL A 35 24.36 -1.96 -20.83
CA VAL A 35 24.39 -2.52 -19.47
C VAL A 35 23.38 -1.80 -18.60
N TRP A 36 22.72 -2.57 -17.73
CA TRP A 36 21.81 -2.05 -16.72
C TRP A 36 22.47 -2.01 -15.35
N SER A 37 22.32 -0.90 -14.64
CA SER A 37 22.80 -0.79 -13.25
C SER A 37 21.86 -1.52 -12.27
N SER A 38 22.38 -1.84 -11.09
CA SER A 38 21.55 -2.20 -9.94
C SER A 38 20.76 -0.98 -9.47
N VAL A 39 19.70 -1.21 -8.70
CA VAL A 39 18.94 -0.12 -8.12
C VAL A 39 19.83 0.79 -7.23
N PHE A 40 19.75 2.10 -7.43
CA PHE A 40 20.46 3.09 -6.63
C PHE A 40 19.51 4.22 -6.21
N LEU A 41 19.97 5.08 -5.31
CA LEU A 41 19.19 6.20 -4.79
C LEU A 41 19.49 7.45 -5.59
N ASP A 42 18.46 8.23 -5.90
CA ASP A 42 18.61 9.55 -6.49
C ASP A 42 19.21 10.52 -5.45
N VAL A 43 20.54 10.65 -5.42
CA VAL A 43 21.24 11.39 -4.37
C VAL A 43 20.84 12.87 -4.34
N GLU A 44 20.53 13.48 -5.49
CA GLU A 44 20.20 14.90 -5.58
C GLU A 44 18.79 15.20 -5.05
N ARG A 45 17.82 14.35 -5.35
CA ARG A 45 16.41 14.56 -4.91
C ARG A 45 16.12 14.03 -3.51
N THR A 46 16.96 13.16 -2.96
CA THR A 46 16.69 12.49 -1.68
C THR A 46 17.35 13.14 -0.45
N LEU A 47 17.91 14.35 -0.57
CA LEU A 47 18.41 15.11 0.58
C LEU A 47 17.24 15.68 1.42
N PRO A 48 17.30 15.62 2.78
CA PRO A 48 18.50 15.46 3.60
C PRO A 48 18.60 14.08 4.27
N ILE A 49 18.79 12.99 3.51
CA ILE A 49 19.26 11.73 4.11
C ILE A 49 20.71 11.92 4.55
N LYS A 50 21.00 11.64 5.83
CA LYS A 50 22.36 11.66 6.35
C LYS A 50 23.14 10.47 5.78
N THR A 51 24.40 10.70 5.43
CA THR A 51 25.35 9.63 5.14
C THR A 51 25.46 8.69 6.34
N TYR A 52 25.83 7.45 6.03
CA TYR A 52 25.94 6.33 6.96
C TYR A 52 26.55 6.71 8.32
N LYS A 53 26.03 6.16 9.43
CA LYS A 53 26.66 6.24 10.75
C LYS A 53 27.41 4.94 11.03
N TRP A 54 28.75 4.98 11.07
CA TRP A 54 29.55 3.85 11.57
C TRP A 54 29.28 3.66 13.07
N PHE A 55 29.27 2.40 13.52
CA PHE A 55 28.93 1.96 14.88
C PHE A 55 29.59 2.78 16.02
N PRO A 56 28.98 2.86 17.21
CA PRO A 56 27.82 2.09 17.66
C PRO A 56 26.48 2.75 17.30
N PHE A 57 25.64 1.98 16.60
CA PHE A 57 24.24 2.31 16.38
C PHE A 57 23.51 2.22 17.73
N LYS A 58 22.99 3.34 18.26
CA LYS A 58 22.20 3.31 19.50
C LYS A 58 20.73 3.15 19.16
N PHE A 59 19.96 2.43 19.99
CA PHE A 59 18.50 2.33 19.82
C PHE A 59 17.82 3.71 19.85
N SER A 60 18.40 4.68 20.57
CA SER A 60 17.97 6.09 20.55
C SER A 60 18.15 6.77 19.19
N ASP A 61 19.01 6.28 18.29
CA ASP A 61 19.11 6.81 16.92
C ASP A 61 17.92 6.35 16.04
N LEU A 62 17.16 5.33 16.46
CA LEU A 62 15.88 4.93 15.88
C LEU A 62 14.67 5.62 16.54
N SER A 63 14.86 6.47 17.55
CA SER A 63 13.74 7.09 18.29
C SER A 63 13.06 8.22 17.54
N ILE A 64 13.54 8.60 16.35
CA ILE A 64 12.72 9.40 15.43
C ILE A 64 11.63 8.46 14.96
N SER A 65 10.37 8.76 15.28
CA SER A 65 9.27 7.95 14.79
C SER A 65 9.36 7.88 13.27
N MET A 66 9.10 6.71 12.69
CA MET A 66 9.09 6.53 11.24
C MET A 66 8.21 7.58 10.54
N ASP A 67 7.19 8.06 11.26
CA ASP A 67 6.23 9.08 10.84
C ASP A 67 6.79 10.51 10.89
N GLU A 68 7.62 10.85 11.87
CA GLU A 68 8.33 12.13 11.90
C GLU A 68 9.36 12.21 10.77
N PHE A 69 9.97 11.06 10.40
CA PHE A 69 10.80 10.96 9.20
C PHE A 69 9.95 11.10 7.93
N LYS A 70 8.90 10.28 7.75
CA LYS A 70 8.00 10.33 6.57
C LYS A 70 7.45 11.74 6.30
N ASN A 71 7.06 12.48 7.35
CA ASN A 71 6.49 13.83 7.21
C ASN A 71 7.52 14.94 6.90
N LYS A 72 8.80 14.73 7.24
CA LYS A 72 9.88 15.72 7.00
C LYS A 72 10.79 15.37 5.83
N SER A 73 10.79 14.11 5.40
CA SER A 73 11.67 13.61 4.33
C SER A 73 10.99 13.68 2.97
N LYS A 74 11.72 14.12 1.94
CA LYS A 74 11.31 13.91 0.55
C LYS A 74 11.14 12.40 0.27
N PRO A 75 10.23 12.01 -0.63
CA PRO A 75 10.04 10.61 -0.99
C PRO A 75 11.34 10.01 -1.51
N VAL A 76 11.64 8.80 -1.05
CA VAL A 76 12.86 8.10 -1.41
C VAL A 76 12.72 7.54 -2.82
N ASN A 77 13.47 8.11 -3.77
CA ASN A 77 13.40 7.71 -5.18
C ASN A 77 14.53 6.73 -5.51
N LEU A 78 14.13 5.55 -5.96
CA LEU A 78 15.02 4.54 -6.51
C LEU A 78 15.10 4.70 -8.04
N MET A 79 16.30 4.56 -8.57
CA MET A 79 16.61 4.71 -10.00
C MET A 79 17.36 3.48 -10.50
N ILE A 80 17.23 3.23 -11.80
CA ILE A 80 18.07 2.30 -12.55
C ILE A 80 18.65 3.07 -13.74
N SER A 81 19.85 2.72 -14.17
CA SER A 81 20.51 3.35 -15.31
C SER A 81 20.69 2.34 -16.40
N ILE A 82 20.44 2.75 -17.63
CA ILE A 82 20.91 2.05 -18.81
C ILE A 82 22.12 2.81 -19.35
N ALA A 83 23.24 2.13 -19.56
CA ALA A 83 24.49 2.76 -19.96
C ALA A 83 25.13 2.05 -21.16
N GLN A 84 25.82 2.84 -21.99
CA GLN A 84 26.53 2.38 -23.18
C GLN A 84 27.90 3.06 -23.29
N PRO A 85 28.97 2.32 -23.63
CA PRO A 85 30.29 2.90 -23.83
C PRO A 85 30.37 3.74 -25.11
N ILE A 86 31.04 4.88 -25.03
CA ILE A 86 31.39 5.73 -26.16
C ILE A 86 32.83 5.44 -26.55
N LEU A 87 33.02 5.05 -27.80
CA LEU A 87 34.32 4.71 -28.37
C LEU A 87 34.73 5.79 -29.39
N ASN A 88 36.01 6.10 -29.49
CA ASN A 88 36.51 6.97 -30.55
C ASN A 88 36.46 6.24 -31.90
N PRO A 89 35.86 6.80 -32.96
CA PRO A 89 35.96 6.20 -34.29
C PRO A 89 37.42 6.14 -34.76
N PRO A 90 37.89 5.03 -35.34
CA PRO A 90 39.24 4.95 -35.88
C PRO A 90 39.37 5.86 -37.11
N GLN A 91 40.27 6.85 -37.07
CA GLN A 91 40.48 7.79 -38.18
C GLN A 91 41.48 7.23 -39.21
N HIS A 92 42.47 6.45 -38.77
CA HIS A 92 43.43 5.73 -39.60
C HIS A 92 43.55 4.27 -39.17
N ALA A 93 44.02 3.40 -40.07
CA ALA A 93 44.21 1.96 -39.83
C ALA A 93 45.22 1.62 -38.71
N ARG A 94 45.89 2.62 -38.11
CA ARG A 94 46.82 2.47 -36.97
C ARG A 94 46.33 3.15 -35.69
N ASP A 95 45.18 3.81 -35.72
CA ASP A 95 44.64 4.49 -34.54
C ASP A 95 43.96 3.44 -33.64
N GLU A 96 44.37 3.39 -32.37
CA GLU A 96 43.74 2.53 -31.38
C GLU A 96 42.34 3.07 -31.05
N THR A 97 41.31 2.24 -31.16
CA THR A 97 39.99 2.56 -30.61
C THR A 97 40.11 2.61 -29.09
N ILE A 98 39.79 3.76 -28.49
CA ILE A 98 39.87 3.99 -27.04
C ILE A 98 38.46 4.33 -26.52
N LEU A 99 38.18 3.90 -25.29
CA LEU A 99 36.99 4.30 -24.54
C LEU A 99 37.08 5.79 -24.19
N LEU A 100 36.18 6.60 -24.75
CA LEU A 100 36.07 8.03 -24.44
C LEU A 100 35.28 8.29 -23.16
N GLY A 101 34.32 7.41 -22.85
CA GLY A 101 33.45 7.53 -21.68
C GLY A 101 32.24 6.60 -21.80
N ALA A 102 31.22 6.87 -20.99
CA ALA A 102 29.92 6.20 -21.08
C ALA A 102 28.79 7.23 -21.09
N VAL A 103 27.75 6.95 -21.86
CA VAL A 103 26.48 7.68 -21.77
C VAL A 103 25.48 6.79 -21.06
N GLY A 104 24.69 7.37 -20.17
CA GLY A 104 23.62 6.66 -19.49
C GLY A 104 22.36 7.49 -19.34
N VAL A 105 21.24 6.79 -19.20
CA VAL A 105 19.94 7.40 -18.92
C VAL A 105 19.37 6.76 -17.66
N ASP A 106 18.98 7.60 -16.72
CA ASP A 106 18.39 7.17 -15.46
C ASP A 106 16.87 7.08 -15.57
N ILE A 107 16.33 5.95 -15.14
CA ILE A 107 14.91 5.61 -15.17
C ILE A 107 14.44 5.43 -13.72
N PRO A 108 13.46 6.25 -13.25
CA PRO A 108 12.84 6.03 -11.97
C PRO A 108 12.15 4.67 -11.89
N VAL A 109 12.43 3.92 -10.82
CA VAL A 109 11.77 2.65 -10.52
C VAL A 109 10.26 2.82 -10.38
N LYS A 110 9.78 3.99 -9.95
CA LYS A 110 8.37 4.32 -9.85
C LYS A 110 7.63 4.14 -11.19
N LEU A 111 8.27 4.52 -12.31
CA LEU A 111 7.69 4.33 -13.65
C LEU A 111 7.46 2.85 -13.98
N LEU A 112 8.34 1.96 -13.48
CA LEU A 112 8.16 0.51 -13.66
C LEU A 112 6.99 -0.02 -12.85
N GLN A 113 6.79 0.51 -11.63
CA GLN A 113 5.70 0.13 -10.75
C GLN A 113 4.34 0.54 -11.31
N GLU A 114 4.27 1.65 -12.05
CA GLU A 114 3.05 2.16 -12.70
C GLU A 114 2.45 1.20 -13.73
N PHE A 115 3.25 0.31 -14.34
CA PHE A 115 2.72 -0.73 -15.24
C PHE A 115 1.94 -1.84 -14.51
N SER A 116 2.08 -1.92 -13.19
CA SER A 116 1.48 -2.94 -12.33
C SER A 116 0.67 -2.31 -11.19
N PRO A 117 -0.37 -1.51 -11.49
CA PRO A 117 -1.06 -0.74 -10.48
C PRO A 117 -1.92 -1.61 -9.57
N LYS A 118 -2.05 -1.21 -8.31
CA LYS A 118 -2.70 -1.99 -7.25
C LYS A 118 -4.18 -2.27 -7.51
N TYR A 119 -4.92 -1.35 -8.15
CA TYR A 119 -6.32 -1.59 -8.52
C TYR A 119 -6.50 -2.80 -9.47
N ARG A 120 -5.47 -3.15 -10.26
CA ARG A 120 -5.47 -4.36 -11.11
C ARG A 120 -5.07 -5.61 -10.34
N LEU A 121 -3.96 -5.53 -9.59
CA LEU A 121 -3.43 -6.66 -8.82
C LEU A 121 -4.34 -7.08 -7.66
N GLY A 122 -5.16 -6.16 -7.16
CA GLY A 122 -6.01 -6.36 -6.00
C GLY A 122 -5.30 -5.98 -4.70
N VAL A 123 -6.04 -6.12 -3.59
CA VAL A 123 -5.72 -5.56 -2.28
C VAL A 123 -4.35 -5.99 -1.75
N HIS A 124 -4.08 -7.28 -1.74
CA HIS A 124 -2.80 -7.85 -1.31
C HIS A 124 -1.90 -8.25 -2.47
N GLY A 125 -2.28 -7.86 -3.69
CA GLY A 125 -1.51 -8.14 -4.89
C GLY A 125 -0.42 -7.08 -5.07
N TYR A 126 0.78 -7.53 -5.41
CA TYR A 126 1.90 -6.64 -5.71
C TYR A 126 2.81 -7.26 -6.75
N SER A 127 3.61 -6.42 -7.39
CA SER A 127 4.69 -6.83 -8.27
C SER A 127 6.04 -6.61 -7.59
N PHE A 128 7.04 -7.34 -8.07
CA PHE A 128 8.43 -7.15 -7.70
C PHE A 128 9.30 -7.55 -8.88
N MET A 129 10.55 -7.11 -8.89
CA MET A 129 11.47 -7.42 -9.98
C MET A 129 12.84 -7.76 -9.45
N ILE A 130 13.50 -8.76 -10.04
CA ILE A 130 14.88 -9.12 -9.73
C ILE A 130 15.77 -9.01 -10.97
N ASN A 131 17.06 -8.77 -10.75
CA ASN A 131 18.08 -8.90 -11.79
C ASN A 131 18.63 -10.33 -11.89
N HIS A 132 19.50 -10.58 -12.88
CA HIS A 132 20.19 -11.85 -13.09
C HIS A 132 21.08 -12.30 -11.91
N ASN A 133 21.46 -11.40 -11.00
CA ASN A 133 22.18 -11.74 -9.77
C ASN A 133 21.23 -12.18 -8.63
N GLY A 134 19.93 -11.95 -8.80
CA GLY A 134 18.88 -12.22 -7.83
C GLY A 134 18.68 -11.11 -6.79
N TYR A 135 19.21 -9.91 -7.05
CA TYR A 135 18.92 -8.73 -6.24
C TYR A 135 17.61 -8.08 -6.69
N LEU A 136 16.86 -7.58 -5.71
CA LEU A 136 15.61 -6.87 -5.94
C LEU A 136 15.88 -5.49 -6.54
N MET A 137 15.16 -5.21 -7.62
CA MET A 137 15.08 -3.88 -8.22
C MET A 137 13.97 -3.07 -7.54
N PHE A 138 12.84 -3.71 -7.23
CA PHE A 138 11.79 -3.17 -6.37
C PHE A 138 10.96 -4.27 -5.73
N HIS A 139 10.39 -3.97 -4.57
CA HIS A 139 9.47 -4.80 -3.81
C HIS A 139 8.78 -3.92 -2.74
N PRO A 140 7.51 -4.15 -2.34
CA PRO A 140 6.85 -3.35 -1.29
C PRO A 140 7.64 -3.26 0.02
N ASP A 141 8.30 -4.36 0.39
CA ASP A 141 9.13 -4.45 1.60
C ASP A 141 10.61 -4.06 1.40
N LEU A 142 11.00 -3.61 0.20
CA LEU A 142 12.35 -3.09 -0.04
C LEU A 142 12.49 -1.70 0.58
N ARG A 143 13.18 -1.61 1.72
CA ARG A 143 13.38 -0.35 2.44
C ARG A 143 14.82 0.12 2.33
N PRO A 144 15.15 1.08 1.46
CA PRO A 144 16.51 1.55 1.23
C PRO A 144 17.07 2.43 2.35
N VAL A 145 16.19 2.95 3.21
CA VAL A 145 16.53 3.81 4.34
C VAL A 145 16.12 3.18 5.67
N LEU A 146 16.81 3.58 6.73
CA LEU A 146 16.50 3.27 8.12
C LEU A 146 16.49 4.60 8.90
N GLY A 147 15.29 5.14 9.14
CA GLY A 147 15.14 6.51 9.65
C GLY A 147 15.86 7.50 8.72
N PRO A 148 16.67 8.44 9.24
CA PRO A 148 17.38 9.43 8.41
C PRO A 148 18.62 8.87 7.69
N TYR A 149 18.91 7.58 7.79
CA TYR A 149 20.16 6.99 7.28
C TYR A 149 19.91 6.07 6.09
N ARG A 150 20.79 6.14 5.08
CA ARG A 150 20.85 5.18 3.98
C ARG A 150 21.36 3.83 4.49
N LYS A 151 20.66 2.72 4.20
CA LYS A 151 21.19 1.37 4.46
C LYS A 151 22.36 1.10 3.52
N GLN A 152 23.41 0.40 3.93
CA GLN A 152 24.56 0.16 3.06
C GLN A 152 24.26 -0.83 1.93
N ASN A 153 23.52 -1.89 2.24
CA ASN A 153 23.27 -3.02 1.34
C ASN A 153 21.93 -2.93 0.60
N TYR A 154 21.31 -1.75 0.50
CA TYR A 154 19.99 -1.60 -0.12
C TYR A 154 19.93 -2.04 -1.59
N HIS A 155 21.04 -1.94 -2.32
CA HIS A 155 21.14 -2.34 -3.73
C HIS A 155 21.35 -3.86 -3.91
N SER A 156 21.62 -4.60 -2.83
CA SER A 156 21.96 -6.03 -2.83
C SER A 156 21.08 -6.82 -1.86
N ILE A 157 19.77 -6.52 -1.86
CA ILE A 157 18.78 -7.25 -1.09
C ILE A 157 18.22 -8.39 -1.94
N ASP A 158 18.25 -9.60 -1.41
CA ASP A 158 17.71 -10.81 -2.06
C ASP A 158 16.22 -11.01 -1.69
N LEU A 159 15.51 -11.81 -2.48
CA LEU A 159 14.08 -12.11 -2.29
C LEU A 159 13.80 -12.79 -0.94
N ASP A 160 14.71 -13.64 -0.47
CA ASP A 160 14.55 -14.36 0.81
C ASP A 160 14.75 -13.48 2.06
N MET A 161 15.24 -12.25 1.89
CA MET A 161 15.34 -11.26 2.97
C MET A 161 14.05 -10.46 3.17
N VAL A 162 13.20 -10.38 2.14
CA VAL A 162 11.92 -9.65 2.19
C VAL A 162 10.72 -10.59 2.26
N GLU A 163 10.79 -11.76 1.63
CA GLU A 163 9.76 -12.80 1.71
C GLU A 163 10.16 -13.84 2.74
N ILE A 164 9.46 -13.85 3.88
CA ILE A 164 9.77 -14.69 5.03
C ILE A 164 8.89 -15.96 4.98
N PRO A 165 9.43 -17.17 4.69
CA PRO A 165 8.68 -18.42 4.78
C PRO A 165 8.02 -18.66 6.15
N TYR A 166 6.83 -19.29 6.16
CA TYR A 166 6.13 -19.65 7.39
C TYR A 166 6.96 -20.53 8.34
N ASN A 167 7.66 -21.55 7.81
CA ASN A 167 8.41 -22.56 8.57
C ASN A 167 9.73 -22.05 9.18
N LEU A 168 9.98 -20.74 9.12
CA LEU A 168 11.14 -20.13 9.75
C LEU A 168 11.00 -20.14 11.28
N MET A 169 11.72 -21.07 11.91
CA MET A 169 12.09 -21.02 13.33
C MET A 169 13.56 -20.56 13.55
N LYS A 170 14.36 -20.35 12.48
CA LYS A 170 15.81 -20.05 12.60
C LYS A 170 16.26 -18.87 11.73
N PHE A 171 17.04 -17.96 12.32
CA PHE A 171 17.72 -16.84 11.67
C PHE A 171 18.95 -17.28 10.85
N VAL A 172 18.80 -18.21 9.90
CA VAL A 172 19.90 -18.62 9.01
C VAL A 172 19.56 -18.20 7.58
N HIS A 173 20.27 -17.21 7.06
CA HIS A 173 20.20 -16.79 5.65
C HIS A 173 21.48 -17.21 4.91
N PRO A 174 21.39 -17.70 3.67
CA PRO A 174 20.16 -18.00 2.92
C PRO A 174 19.50 -19.32 3.41
N LEU A 175 18.17 -19.42 3.33
CA LEU A 175 17.39 -20.58 3.83
C LEU A 175 17.34 -21.75 2.85
N PRO A 176 18.17 -22.81 3.00
CA PRO A 176 18.30 -23.86 2.00
C PRO A 176 16.94 -24.53 1.73
N ASP A 177 16.62 -24.76 0.45
CA ASP A 177 15.45 -25.51 -0.04
C ASP A 177 14.07 -24.92 0.23
N SER A 178 13.97 -23.64 0.62
CA SER A 178 12.68 -22.98 0.73
C SER A 178 11.98 -22.83 -0.64
N LYS A 179 10.64 -22.78 -0.64
CA LYS A 179 9.87 -22.49 -1.86
C LYS A 179 10.26 -21.14 -2.49
N ILE A 180 10.58 -20.15 -1.67
CA ILE A 180 11.03 -18.82 -2.09
C ILE A 180 12.38 -18.90 -2.81
N GLN A 181 13.33 -19.70 -2.32
CA GLN A 181 14.59 -19.91 -3.03
C GLN A 181 14.41 -20.60 -4.38
N LYS A 182 13.46 -21.53 -4.50
CA LYS A 182 13.13 -22.17 -5.78
C LYS A 182 12.58 -21.13 -6.76
N ILE A 183 11.68 -20.26 -6.30
CA ILE A 183 11.17 -19.12 -7.11
C ILE A 183 12.34 -18.23 -7.54
N ARG A 184 13.18 -17.80 -6.60
CA ARG A 184 14.36 -16.97 -6.87
C ARG A 184 15.31 -17.61 -7.88
N LYS A 185 15.58 -18.91 -7.76
CA LYS A 185 16.43 -19.67 -8.70
C LYS A 185 15.81 -19.71 -10.10
N ASP A 186 14.51 -20.02 -10.19
CA ASP A 186 13.81 -20.07 -11.47
C ASP A 186 13.83 -18.69 -12.14
N MET A 187 13.60 -17.62 -11.39
CA MET A 187 13.66 -16.24 -11.89
C MET A 187 15.06 -15.83 -12.36
N VAL A 188 16.13 -16.16 -11.62
CA VAL A 188 17.51 -15.87 -12.06
C VAL A 188 17.88 -16.62 -13.33
N LEU A 189 17.37 -17.84 -13.50
CA LEU A 189 17.54 -18.62 -14.73
C LEU A 189 16.63 -18.15 -15.87
N SER A 190 15.77 -17.15 -15.63
CA SER A 190 14.76 -16.62 -16.56
C SER A 190 13.72 -17.67 -16.97
N ILE A 191 13.39 -18.60 -16.07
CA ILE A 191 12.37 -19.64 -16.30
C ILE A 191 11.01 -19.08 -15.90
N ALA A 192 10.09 -18.99 -16.87
CA ALA A 192 8.72 -18.58 -16.60
C ALA A 192 7.95 -19.72 -15.91
N ASN A 193 7.37 -19.44 -14.73
CA ASN A 193 6.65 -20.45 -13.95
C ASN A 193 5.74 -19.82 -12.89
N GLN A 194 4.95 -20.67 -12.22
CA GLN A 194 4.05 -20.32 -11.13
C GLN A 194 4.35 -21.21 -9.92
N ARG A 195 4.37 -20.63 -8.71
CA ARG A 195 4.51 -21.40 -7.45
C ARG A 195 3.74 -20.76 -6.31
N SER A 196 3.13 -21.59 -5.46
CA SER A 196 2.45 -21.14 -4.24
C SER A 196 3.34 -21.31 -3.02
N ALA A 197 3.47 -20.25 -2.21
CA ALA A 197 4.24 -20.28 -0.97
C ALA A 197 3.46 -19.65 0.19
N ARG A 198 3.67 -20.18 1.39
CA ARG A 198 3.12 -19.64 2.63
C ARG A 198 4.18 -18.77 3.30
N VAL A 199 3.90 -17.47 3.42
CA VAL A 199 4.84 -16.48 3.93
C VAL A 199 4.24 -15.70 5.10
N LYS A 200 5.10 -15.08 5.91
CA LYS A 200 4.73 -14.13 6.95
C LYS A 200 4.75 -12.74 6.34
N LYS A 201 3.60 -12.08 6.31
CA LYS A 201 3.48 -10.67 5.92
C LYS A 201 3.23 -9.82 7.15
N HIS A 202 3.85 -8.66 7.18
CA HIS A 202 3.58 -7.67 8.22
C HIS A 202 2.50 -6.70 7.72
N LEU A 203 1.71 -6.19 8.64
CA LEU A 203 0.69 -5.17 8.42
C LEU A 203 0.91 -4.01 9.40
N ASP A 204 0.31 -2.87 9.09
CA ASP A 204 0.29 -1.67 9.93
C ASP A 204 1.70 -1.21 10.34
N ASP A 205 2.58 -1.02 9.37
CA ASP A 205 3.98 -0.60 9.60
C ASP A 205 4.75 -1.55 10.56
N MET A 206 4.71 -2.87 10.28
CA MET A 206 5.35 -3.93 11.08
C MET A 206 4.77 -4.20 12.47
N ARG A 207 3.56 -3.73 12.76
CA ARG A 207 2.91 -3.97 14.06
C ARG A 207 2.27 -5.36 14.13
N ARG A 208 1.61 -5.78 13.05
CA ARG A 208 0.89 -7.06 12.99
C ARG A 208 1.58 -8.00 12.04
N ILE A 209 1.50 -9.30 12.32
CA ILE A 209 2.09 -10.34 11.46
C ILE A 209 0.99 -11.33 11.13
N GLU A 210 0.84 -11.62 9.85
CA GLU A 210 -0.09 -12.60 9.36
C GLU A 210 0.64 -13.67 8.55
N VAL A 211 0.15 -14.89 8.64
CA VAL A 211 0.64 -16.00 7.81
C VAL A 211 -0.30 -16.18 6.64
N VAL A 212 0.22 -15.97 5.44
CA VAL A 212 -0.57 -15.83 4.23
C VAL A 212 -0.13 -16.83 3.17
N GLU A 213 -1.08 -17.37 2.40
CA GLU A 213 -0.78 -18.18 1.22
C GLU A 213 -0.87 -17.32 -0.04
N GLN A 214 0.22 -17.30 -0.81
CA GLN A 214 0.38 -16.45 -1.98
C GLN A 214 0.80 -17.27 -3.20
N ASN A 215 0.29 -16.88 -4.36
CA ASN A 215 0.64 -17.44 -5.65
C ASN A 215 1.57 -16.46 -6.37
N TYR A 216 2.78 -16.94 -6.66
CA TYR A 216 3.84 -16.20 -7.35
C TYR A 216 3.85 -16.60 -8.81
N PHE A 217 3.70 -15.62 -9.69
CA PHE A 217 3.80 -15.74 -11.13
C PHE A 217 5.03 -14.96 -11.57
N TYR A 218 5.92 -15.55 -12.35
CA TYR A 218 7.14 -14.85 -12.77
C TYR A 218 7.57 -15.24 -14.16
N ALA A 219 8.08 -14.26 -14.90
CA ALA A 219 8.57 -14.41 -16.26
C ALA A 219 9.56 -13.30 -16.62
N THR A 220 10.48 -13.60 -17.55
CA THR A 220 11.33 -12.57 -18.16
C THR A 220 10.48 -11.66 -19.05
N LEU A 221 10.83 -10.38 -19.12
CA LEU A 221 10.17 -9.43 -20.00
C LEU A 221 11.00 -9.30 -21.29
N GLY A 222 10.48 -9.75 -22.43
CA GLY A 222 11.21 -9.67 -23.71
C GLY A 222 12.40 -10.63 -23.80
N ASP A 223 13.34 -10.30 -24.69
CA ASP A 223 14.49 -11.15 -25.01
C ASP A 223 15.56 -11.11 -23.91
N LYS A 224 16.03 -12.30 -23.51
CA LYS A 224 17.02 -12.49 -22.43
C LYS A 224 18.35 -11.78 -22.68
N GLU A 225 18.71 -11.54 -23.94
CA GLU A 225 19.95 -10.86 -24.31
C GLU A 225 19.89 -9.35 -24.10
N SER A 226 18.70 -8.73 -24.17
CA SER A 226 18.54 -7.28 -23.96
C SER A 226 18.01 -6.92 -22.57
N ASN A 227 17.30 -7.84 -21.92
CA ASN A 227 16.69 -7.62 -20.61
C ASN A 227 17.23 -8.57 -19.53
N PRO A 228 18.01 -8.06 -18.56
CA PRO A 228 18.52 -8.85 -17.44
C PRO A 228 17.52 -9.04 -16.29
N PHE A 229 16.28 -8.57 -16.44
CA PHE A 229 15.29 -8.52 -15.36
C PHE A 229 14.18 -9.55 -15.53
N THR A 230 13.77 -10.13 -14.41
CA THR A 230 12.59 -10.99 -14.32
C THR A 230 11.54 -10.34 -13.42
N LEU A 231 10.32 -10.22 -13.93
CA LEU A 231 9.18 -9.67 -13.21
C LEU A 231 8.45 -10.79 -12.47
N GLY A 232 8.14 -10.54 -11.20
CA GLY A 232 7.27 -11.36 -10.38
C GLY A 232 5.98 -10.60 -10.05
N ILE A 233 4.85 -11.29 -10.13
CA ILE A 233 3.55 -10.82 -9.65
C ILE A 233 3.09 -11.79 -8.57
N VAL A 234 2.69 -11.25 -7.44
CA VAL A 234 2.16 -12.00 -6.31
C VAL A 234 0.69 -11.70 -6.19
N LEU A 235 -0.14 -12.74 -6.25
CA LEU A 235 -1.58 -12.65 -6.03
C LEU A 235 -1.95 -13.48 -4.81
N ARG A 236 -2.96 -13.00 -4.08
CA ARG A 236 -3.42 -13.64 -2.86
C ARG A 236 -4.38 -14.80 -3.18
N PHE A 237 -4.15 -15.98 -2.62
CA PHE A 237 -5.13 -17.07 -2.69
C PHE A 237 -6.23 -16.89 -1.64
N PRO A 238 -7.52 -17.20 -1.92
CA PRO A 238 -8.09 -17.69 -3.20
C PRO A 238 -8.66 -16.62 -4.15
N TYR A 239 -8.71 -15.35 -3.74
CA TYR A 239 -9.50 -14.32 -4.43
C TYR A 239 -8.70 -13.41 -5.38
N GLY A 240 -7.38 -13.40 -5.28
CA GLY A 240 -6.52 -12.47 -6.02
C GLY A 240 -6.40 -12.78 -7.51
N GLU A 241 -6.67 -14.02 -7.92
CA GLU A 241 -6.63 -14.43 -9.34
C GLU A 241 -7.90 -14.05 -10.12
N SER A 242 -8.94 -13.61 -9.42
CA SER A 242 -10.23 -13.24 -10.02
C SER A 242 -10.46 -11.72 -9.96
N GLN A 243 -10.91 -11.17 -11.08
CA GLN A 243 -11.25 -9.74 -11.21
C GLN A 243 -12.63 -9.57 -11.82
N VAL A 244 -13.39 -8.60 -11.30
CA VAL A 244 -14.64 -8.15 -11.92
C VAL A 244 -14.29 -7.29 -13.14
N ARG A 245 -14.79 -7.69 -14.31
CA ARG A 245 -14.74 -6.85 -15.52
C ARG A 245 -16.06 -6.11 -15.68
N THR A 246 -15.97 -4.82 -15.91
CA THR A 246 -17.14 -3.97 -16.12
C THR A 246 -17.34 -3.66 -17.59
N VAL A 247 -18.60 -3.62 -18.00
CA VAL A 247 -19.01 -3.19 -19.34
C VAL A 247 -19.08 -1.66 -19.36
N GLU A 248 -19.10 -1.06 -20.55
CA GLU A 248 -19.29 0.37 -20.67
C GLU A 248 -20.60 0.83 -19.97
N PRO A 249 -20.52 1.82 -19.06
CA PRO A 249 -21.69 2.29 -18.32
C PRO A 249 -22.61 3.12 -19.21
N SER A 250 -23.92 2.98 -19.00
CA SER A 250 -24.92 3.81 -19.68
C SER A 250 -24.82 5.27 -19.26
N THR A 251 -25.28 6.18 -20.14
CA THR A 251 -25.29 7.63 -19.88
C THR A 251 -26.05 7.99 -18.58
N GLU A 252 -27.07 7.21 -18.21
CA GLU A 252 -27.83 7.42 -16.96
C GLU A 252 -27.00 7.09 -15.71
N LYS A 253 -26.20 6.01 -15.75
CA LYS A 253 -25.27 5.68 -14.65
C LYS A 253 -24.21 6.76 -14.49
N VAL A 254 -23.66 7.27 -15.60
CA VAL A 254 -22.69 8.38 -15.59
C VAL A 254 -23.30 9.64 -14.95
N LYS A 255 -24.51 10.03 -15.37
CA LYS A 255 -25.23 11.18 -14.77
C LYS A 255 -25.48 11.00 -13.28
N THR A 256 -25.84 9.78 -12.85
CA THR A 256 -26.09 9.48 -11.44
C THR A 256 -24.81 9.54 -10.61
N ALA A 257 -23.71 8.96 -11.12
CA ALA A 257 -22.40 9.01 -10.49
C ALA A 257 -21.91 10.46 -10.33
N LEU A 258 -22.02 11.28 -11.38
CA LEU A 258 -21.61 12.70 -11.30
C LEU A 258 -22.45 13.49 -10.30
N ARG A 259 -23.77 13.26 -10.26
CA ARG A 259 -24.66 13.89 -9.27
C ARG A 259 -24.28 13.48 -7.85
N PHE A 260 -23.98 12.21 -7.62
CA PHE A 260 -23.57 11.69 -6.32
C PHE A 260 -22.27 12.36 -5.84
N ILE A 261 -21.25 12.41 -6.69
CA ILE A 261 -19.95 13.06 -6.41
C ILE A 261 -20.11 14.56 -6.08
N ARG A 262 -21.08 15.26 -6.69
CA ARG A 262 -21.33 16.69 -6.41
C ARG A 262 -22.05 16.93 -5.08
N GLN A 263 -22.84 15.96 -4.62
CA GLN A 263 -23.70 16.10 -3.44
C GLN A 263 -23.08 15.54 -2.16
N ARG A 264 -22.05 14.70 -2.30
CA ARG A 264 -21.43 13.96 -1.19
C ARG A 264 -19.95 14.22 -1.10
N ASN A 265 -19.44 14.12 0.13
CA ASN A 265 -18.02 14.06 0.39
C ASN A 265 -17.52 12.67 0.02
N VAL A 266 -16.83 12.59 -1.12
CA VAL A 266 -16.28 11.37 -1.68
C VAL A 266 -14.80 11.63 -1.90
N ARG A 267 -13.95 10.79 -1.32
CA ARG A 267 -12.52 10.78 -1.61
C ARG A 267 -12.26 9.83 -2.77
N ILE A 268 -11.51 10.30 -3.75
CA ILE A 268 -11.13 9.55 -4.93
C ILE A 268 -9.62 9.34 -4.88
N ALA A 269 -9.18 8.10 -5.07
CA ALA A 269 -7.76 7.76 -5.09
C ALA A 269 -7.03 8.44 -6.26
N ASP A 270 -5.75 8.69 -6.05
CA ASP A 270 -4.92 9.48 -6.95
C ASP A 270 -4.28 8.60 -8.04
N TRP A 271 -5.12 7.96 -8.86
CA TRP A 271 -4.67 7.11 -9.97
C TRP A 271 -4.37 7.90 -11.24
N ILE A 272 -3.59 7.30 -12.14
CA ILE A 272 -3.42 7.79 -13.51
C ILE A 272 -4.62 7.32 -14.34
N TYR A 273 -5.63 8.18 -14.46
CA TYR A 273 -6.86 7.85 -15.17
C TYR A 273 -6.69 7.90 -16.68
N CYS A 274 -6.51 9.09 -17.26
CA CYS A 274 -6.29 9.27 -18.69
C CYS A 274 -5.28 10.38 -18.91
N ASN A 275 -4.14 10.03 -19.50
CA ASN A 275 -3.11 11.01 -19.85
C ASN A 275 -3.58 11.78 -21.08
N SER A 276 -4.22 12.94 -20.90
CA SER A 276 -4.29 13.93 -21.97
C SER A 276 -2.90 14.54 -22.09
N THR A 277 -2.30 14.40 -23.26
CA THR A 277 -0.95 14.88 -23.59
C THR A 277 -0.59 16.27 -23.02
N ALA A 278 0.66 16.37 -22.57
CA ALA A 278 1.50 17.56 -22.40
C ALA A 278 1.46 18.33 -21.07
N GLU A 279 2.61 18.30 -20.39
CA GLU A 279 3.29 19.43 -19.72
C GLU A 279 2.62 20.25 -18.61
N ASP A 280 1.38 20.00 -18.22
CA ASP A 280 0.84 20.62 -17.01
C ASP A 280 1.21 19.80 -15.77
N ASP A 281 1.90 20.45 -14.82
CA ASP A 281 2.07 20.00 -13.45
C ASP A 281 0.78 19.31 -12.99
N ILE A 282 0.93 18.08 -12.50
CA ILE A 282 -0.15 17.18 -12.10
C ILE A 282 -1.04 17.90 -11.08
N GLY A 283 -2.04 18.62 -11.58
CA GLY A 283 -3.18 19.08 -10.79
C GLY A 283 -3.88 17.86 -10.22
N ASP A 284 -4.45 18.01 -9.02
CA ASP A 284 -5.06 16.94 -8.24
C ASP A 284 -5.78 15.92 -9.13
N THR A 285 -5.29 14.68 -9.12
CA THR A 285 -5.78 13.55 -9.93
C THR A 285 -7.29 13.30 -9.77
N GLU A 286 -7.86 13.72 -8.64
CA GLU A 286 -9.30 13.76 -8.40
C GLU A 286 -10.04 14.73 -9.34
N GLU A 287 -9.50 15.94 -9.57
CA GLU A 287 -10.09 16.93 -10.49
C GLU A 287 -10.05 16.44 -11.93
N SER A 288 -8.98 15.75 -12.32
CA SER A 288 -8.87 15.10 -13.63
C SER A 288 -10.01 14.10 -13.88
N PHE A 289 -10.32 13.23 -12.89
CA PHE A 289 -11.45 12.30 -13.01
C PHE A 289 -12.80 13.02 -13.07
N ARG A 290 -12.99 14.07 -12.26
CA ARG A 290 -14.20 14.92 -12.28
C ARG A 290 -14.37 15.64 -13.63
N GLY A 291 -13.26 16.10 -14.22
CA GLY A 291 -13.22 16.70 -15.56
C GLY A 291 -13.63 15.70 -16.64
N TYR A 292 -13.03 14.52 -16.63
CA TYR A 292 -13.35 13.44 -17.55
C TYR A 292 -14.85 13.06 -17.55
N LEU A 293 -15.47 12.96 -16.36
CA LEU A 293 -16.90 12.66 -16.27
C LEU A 293 -17.79 13.78 -16.85
N LYS A 294 -17.40 15.05 -16.71
CA LYS A 294 -18.14 16.18 -17.30
C LYS A 294 -18.04 16.13 -18.83
N GLU A 295 -16.84 15.93 -19.36
CA GLU A 295 -16.60 15.85 -20.80
C GLU A 295 -17.39 14.72 -21.45
N LYS A 296 -17.43 13.53 -20.82
CA LYS A 296 -18.22 12.38 -21.32
C LYS A 296 -19.72 12.71 -21.45
N ILE A 297 -20.27 13.53 -20.55
CA ILE A 297 -21.69 13.93 -20.60
C ILE A 297 -21.95 14.95 -21.71
N GLU A 298 -21.00 15.84 -21.97
CA GLU A 298 -21.16 16.95 -22.92
C GLU A 298 -20.97 16.51 -24.38
N THR A 299 -20.04 15.59 -24.64
CA THR A 299 -19.64 15.23 -26.01
C THR A 299 -20.21 13.90 -26.50
N ASP A 300 -20.75 13.05 -25.61
CA ASP A 300 -21.13 11.64 -25.84
C ASP A 300 -20.01 10.82 -26.54
N ARG A 301 -18.79 11.36 -26.56
CA ARG A 301 -17.59 10.79 -27.13
C ARG A 301 -16.58 10.71 -26.01
N ILE A 302 -16.08 9.52 -25.76
CA ILE A 302 -14.96 9.34 -24.84
C ILE A 302 -13.77 10.09 -25.47
N ALA A 303 -13.25 11.14 -24.83
CA ALA A 303 -11.85 11.52 -25.04
C ALA A 303 -11.05 10.23 -24.85
N SER A 304 -10.62 9.66 -25.98
CA SER A 304 -10.24 8.25 -26.08
C SER A 304 -9.06 7.98 -25.17
N CYS A 305 -9.30 7.55 -23.93
CA CYS A 305 -8.25 7.01 -23.08
C CYS A 305 -7.68 5.81 -23.83
N PRO A 306 -6.44 5.93 -24.36
CA PRO A 306 -5.96 5.00 -25.37
C PRO A 306 -5.75 3.59 -24.75
N TYR A 307 -5.45 3.55 -23.46
CA TYR A 307 -5.20 2.32 -22.72
C TYR A 307 -6.50 1.65 -22.26
N GLU A 308 -6.66 0.36 -22.54
CA GLU A 308 -7.79 -0.46 -22.06
C GLU A 308 -7.86 -0.50 -20.53
N ALA A 309 -6.71 -0.56 -19.85
CA ALA A 309 -6.64 -0.62 -18.39
C ALA A 309 -7.26 0.63 -17.73
N SER A 310 -6.99 1.81 -18.28
CA SER A 310 -7.58 3.07 -17.85
C SER A 310 -9.10 3.10 -18.02
N ARG A 311 -9.60 2.63 -19.17
CA ARG A 311 -11.04 2.55 -19.45
C ARG A 311 -11.75 1.62 -18.46
N GLN A 312 -11.16 0.45 -18.17
CA GLN A 312 -11.71 -0.50 -17.22
C GLN A 312 -11.77 0.06 -15.79
N LEU A 313 -10.73 0.79 -15.35
CA LEU A 313 -10.77 1.48 -14.05
C LEU A 313 -11.93 2.47 -13.96
N ILE A 314 -12.09 3.31 -14.98
CA ILE A 314 -13.15 4.32 -15.04
C ILE A 314 -14.54 3.68 -15.02
N TYR A 315 -14.75 2.61 -15.81
CA TYR A 315 -16.02 1.89 -15.82
C TYR A 315 -16.34 1.28 -14.46
N MET A 316 -15.34 0.66 -13.82
CA MET A 316 -15.46 0.12 -12.47
C MET A 316 -15.85 1.21 -11.46
N MET A 317 -15.18 2.35 -11.49
CA MET A 317 -15.48 3.49 -10.63
C MET A 317 -16.92 4.01 -10.81
N ILE A 318 -17.39 4.13 -12.05
CA ILE A 318 -18.76 4.62 -12.33
C ILE A 318 -19.80 3.64 -11.79
N GLU A 319 -19.58 2.33 -11.97
CA GLU A 319 -20.47 1.30 -11.42
C GLU A 319 -20.47 1.32 -9.87
N GLU A 320 -19.30 1.45 -9.25
CA GLU A 320 -19.18 1.55 -7.80
C GLU A 320 -19.88 2.79 -7.23
N LEU A 321 -19.72 3.97 -7.86
CA LEU A 321 -20.43 5.19 -7.48
C LEU A 321 -21.94 5.06 -7.65
N TYR A 322 -22.37 4.37 -8.71
CA TYR A 322 -23.77 4.07 -8.91
C TYR A 322 -24.32 3.17 -7.78
N ILE A 323 -23.58 2.13 -7.38
CA ILE A 323 -23.93 1.26 -6.23
C ILE A 323 -23.97 2.07 -4.92
N MET A 324 -22.98 2.93 -4.68
CA MET A 324 -22.96 3.83 -3.51
C MET A 324 -24.18 4.74 -3.46
N SER A 325 -24.63 5.24 -4.62
CA SER A 325 -25.84 6.08 -4.69
C SER A 325 -27.12 5.31 -4.32
N LYS A 326 -27.21 4.01 -4.67
CA LYS A 326 -28.30 3.13 -4.24
C LYS A 326 -28.24 2.83 -2.75
N PHE A 327 -27.03 2.60 -2.24
CA PHE A 327 -26.81 2.42 -0.80
C PHE A 327 -27.27 3.66 -0.03
N GLU A 328 -26.94 4.86 -0.49
CA GLU A 328 -27.45 6.09 0.11
C GLU A 328 -28.99 6.14 0.12
N ASN A 329 -29.63 5.77 -0.98
CA ASN A 329 -31.09 5.73 -1.04
C ASN A 329 -31.68 4.74 -0.02
N TRP A 330 -31.05 3.59 0.14
CA TRP A 330 -31.41 2.59 1.15
C TRP A 330 -31.28 3.13 2.58
N THR A 331 -30.17 3.81 2.92
CA THR A 331 -30.00 4.39 4.28
C THR A 331 -31.09 5.42 4.64
N LYS A 332 -31.70 6.05 3.63
CA LYS A 332 -32.76 7.05 3.80
C LYS A 332 -34.16 6.46 3.84
N THR A 333 -34.45 5.49 2.97
CA THR A 333 -35.81 5.03 2.68
C THR A 333 -36.06 3.56 3.00
N GLY A 334 -35.01 2.79 3.30
CA GLY A 334 -35.05 1.34 3.39
C GLY A 334 -35.12 0.64 2.03
N VAL A 335 -35.15 1.40 0.93
CA VAL A 335 -35.28 0.89 -0.44
C VAL A 335 -34.07 1.31 -1.27
N ALA A 336 -33.37 0.35 -1.87
CA ALA A 336 -32.16 0.61 -2.66
C ALA A 336 -32.48 1.17 -4.07
N ASP A 337 -33.55 0.69 -4.71
CA ASP A 337 -33.91 1.05 -6.08
C ASP A 337 -35.42 1.22 -6.24
N ARG A 338 -35.85 2.09 -7.17
CA ARG A 338 -37.26 2.31 -7.50
C ARG A 338 -37.91 1.05 -8.10
N GLU A 339 -37.14 0.20 -8.77
CA GLU A 339 -37.60 -1.07 -9.33
C GLU A 339 -37.85 -2.13 -8.24
N PHE A 340 -37.06 -2.11 -7.16
CA PHE A 340 -37.18 -3.02 -6.03
C PHE A 340 -37.85 -2.32 -4.85
N LYS A 341 -39.18 -2.13 -4.92
CA LYS A 341 -39.97 -1.44 -3.87
C LYS A 341 -39.96 -2.12 -2.49
N ARG A 342 -39.49 -3.36 -2.39
CA ARG A 342 -39.38 -4.06 -1.10
C ARG A 342 -38.00 -3.79 -0.49
N PRO A 343 -37.91 -3.50 0.83
CA PRO A 343 -36.63 -3.42 1.51
C PRO A 343 -35.84 -4.71 1.30
N LEU A 344 -34.54 -4.60 0.98
CA LEU A 344 -33.65 -5.76 0.78
C LEU A 344 -33.63 -6.67 2.01
N ASP A 345 -33.69 -6.06 3.19
CA ASP A 345 -34.02 -6.68 4.46
C ASP A 345 -34.70 -5.62 5.33
N GLN A 346 -35.93 -5.88 5.74
CA GLN A 346 -36.72 -4.94 6.51
C GLN A 346 -36.27 -4.90 7.98
N SER A 347 -35.75 -6.01 8.51
CA SER A 347 -35.24 -6.11 9.88
C SER A 347 -33.94 -5.31 10.05
N ALA A 348 -32.97 -5.53 9.15
CA ALA A 348 -31.70 -4.79 9.15
C ALA A 348 -31.88 -3.27 9.02
N TYR A 349 -32.90 -2.80 8.29
CA TYR A 349 -33.20 -1.37 8.19
C TYR A 349 -33.75 -0.80 9.51
N PHE A 350 -34.60 -1.55 10.21
CA PHE A 350 -35.10 -1.13 11.52
C PHE A 350 -33.97 -1.05 12.55
N ASP A 351 -33.12 -2.08 12.62
CA ASP A 351 -31.96 -2.09 13.50
C ASP A 351 -31.04 -0.89 13.21
N PHE A 352 -30.74 -0.64 11.92
CA PHE A 352 -29.95 0.52 11.51
C PHE A 352 -30.54 1.84 12.00
N LYS A 353 -31.86 2.01 11.89
CA LYS A 353 -32.54 3.23 12.36
C LYS A 353 -32.57 3.35 13.88
N GLU A 354 -32.71 2.25 14.59
CA GLU A 354 -32.61 2.22 16.05
C GLU A 354 -31.23 2.70 16.51
N TYR A 355 -30.15 2.08 16.01
CA TYR A 355 -28.78 2.50 16.34
C TYR A 355 -28.46 3.94 15.91
N GLN A 356 -29.06 4.42 14.81
CA GLN A 356 -28.94 5.81 14.39
C GLN A 356 -29.61 6.76 15.40
N ASN A 357 -30.81 6.42 15.89
CA ASN A 357 -31.58 7.25 16.82
C ASN A 357 -30.98 7.29 18.22
N GLU A 358 -30.30 6.23 18.65
CA GLU A 358 -29.59 6.22 19.93
C GLU A 358 -28.31 7.09 19.95
N ASN A 359 -27.97 7.79 18.87
CA ASN A 359 -26.75 8.61 18.72
C ASN A 359 -25.43 7.85 18.92
N HIS A 360 -25.45 6.52 18.82
CA HIS A 360 -24.26 5.70 19.00
C HIS A 360 -23.40 5.63 17.73
N LEU A 361 -24.01 5.87 16.58
CA LEU A 361 -23.36 5.89 15.26
C LEU A 361 -23.09 7.33 14.82
N HIS A 362 -21.82 7.72 14.74
CA HIS A 362 -21.47 9.05 14.25
C HIS A 362 -21.36 9.08 12.72
N TRP A 363 -20.59 8.14 12.17
CA TRP A 363 -20.30 8.08 10.75
C TRP A 363 -20.29 6.64 10.24
N ILE A 364 -20.67 6.48 8.98
CA ILE A 364 -20.44 5.26 8.21
C ILE A 364 -19.67 5.63 6.96
N PHE A 365 -18.88 4.69 6.45
CA PHE A 365 -18.17 4.85 5.20
C PHE A 365 -18.19 3.57 4.39
N LEU A 366 -18.05 3.74 3.08
CA LEU A 366 -17.94 2.65 2.14
C LEU A 366 -16.72 2.93 1.28
N ALA A 367 -15.74 2.06 1.39
CA ALA A 367 -14.50 2.11 0.65
C ALA A 367 -14.51 1.01 -0.41
N THR A 368 -14.17 1.31 -1.66
CA THR A 368 -14.22 0.32 -2.75
C THR A 368 -12.84 -0.06 -3.24
N ARG A 369 -12.77 -1.13 -4.03
CA ARG A 369 -11.53 -1.63 -4.63
C ARG A 369 -10.92 -0.62 -5.62
N SER A 370 -11.73 0.16 -6.31
CA SER A 370 -11.21 1.17 -7.25
C SER A 370 -10.55 2.39 -6.60
N GLY A 371 -10.54 2.50 -5.26
CA GLY A 371 -9.97 3.67 -4.59
C GLY A 371 -10.97 4.73 -4.16
N ILE A 372 -12.29 4.47 -4.23
CA ILE A 372 -13.31 5.45 -3.85
C ILE A 372 -13.75 5.22 -2.41
N THR A 373 -13.80 6.29 -1.61
CA THR A 373 -14.39 6.25 -0.27
C THR A 373 -15.47 7.29 -0.12
N ALA A 374 -16.69 6.86 0.18
CA ALA A 374 -17.82 7.74 0.48
C ALA A 374 -18.13 7.72 1.98
N TYR A 375 -18.44 8.89 2.54
CA TYR A 375 -18.75 9.05 3.97
C TYR A 375 -20.19 9.55 4.16
N TRP A 376 -20.92 8.97 5.11
CA TRP A 376 -22.25 9.42 5.51
C TRP A 376 -22.27 9.81 6.99
N ARG A 377 -22.71 11.04 7.23
CA ARG A 377 -22.95 11.58 8.57
C ARG A 377 -24.29 11.08 9.08
N LEU A 378 -24.30 10.32 10.17
CA LEU A 378 -25.52 9.79 10.78
C LEU A 378 -25.98 10.63 11.97
N TYR A 379 -25.03 11.20 12.72
CA TYR A 379 -25.30 12.10 13.84
C TYR A 379 -24.94 13.54 13.48
N GLN A 380 -25.91 14.46 13.60
CA GLN A 380 -25.76 15.84 13.12
C GLN A 380 -24.68 16.64 13.86
N LEU A 381 -24.45 16.34 15.14
CA LEU A 381 -23.42 16.98 15.97
C LEU A 381 -22.07 16.24 15.92
N ALA A 382 -21.93 15.22 15.08
CA ALA A 382 -20.66 14.53 14.91
C ALA A 382 -19.62 15.49 14.30
N ASN A 383 -18.44 15.57 14.92
CA ASN A 383 -17.34 16.41 14.44
C ASN A 383 -16.89 15.93 13.04
N GLU A 384 -16.85 16.85 12.07
CA GLU A 384 -16.38 16.59 10.70
C GLU A 384 -14.86 16.57 10.58
N GLU A 385 -14.15 17.22 11.50
CA GLU A 385 -12.69 17.29 11.49
C GLU A 385 -12.05 15.89 11.58
N HIS A 386 -12.64 15.00 12.38
CA HIS A 386 -12.15 13.63 12.52
C HIS A 386 -12.28 12.81 11.23
N ILE A 387 -13.34 13.04 10.45
CA ILE A 387 -13.51 12.38 9.15
C ILE A 387 -12.52 12.92 8.14
N ARG A 388 -12.29 14.23 8.16
CA ARG A 388 -11.26 14.83 7.32
C ARG A 388 -9.90 14.23 7.64
N GLN A 389 -9.53 14.13 8.91
CA GLN A 389 -8.27 13.50 9.34
C GLN A 389 -8.19 12.02 8.94
N PHE A 390 -9.27 11.26 9.10
CA PHE A 390 -9.31 9.87 8.67
C PHE A 390 -9.14 9.74 7.15
N SER A 391 -9.82 10.58 6.38
CA SER A 391 -9.75 10.60 4.93
C SER A 391 -8.39 11.07 4.42
N ASP A 392 -7.78 12.05 5.06
CA ASP A 392 -6.45 12.59 4.71
C ASP A 392 -5.35 11.57 5.06
N ALA A 393 -5.52 10.80 6.13
CA ALA A 393 -4.62 9.70 6.48
C ALA A 393 -4.77 8.47 5.56
N ASN A 394 -5.90 8.34 4.85
CA ASN A 394 -6.24 7.20 4.00
C ASN A 394 -6.73 7.66 2.61
N PRO A 395 -5.86 8.31 1.80
CA PRO A 395 -6.26 8.87 0.52
C PRO A 395 -6.64 7.78 -0.50
N ASN A 396 -5.92 6.65 -0.47
CA ASN A 396 -6.16 5.48 -1.33
C ASN A 396 -6.77 4.35 -0.50
N SER A 397 -8.06 4.08 -0.69
CA SER A 397 -8.77 3.07 0.12
C SER A 397 -8.14 1.69 0.07
N ILE A 398 -7.79 1.20 -1.12
CA ILE A 398 -7.23 -0.15 -1.33
C ILE A 398 -5.84 -0.33 -0.70
N GLU A 399 -5.12 0.77 -0.45
CA GLU A 399 -3.78 0.77 0.15
C GLU A 399 -3.82 1.03 1.65
N SER A 400 -5.00 1.32 2.18
CA SER A 400 -5.18 1.62 3.59
C SER A 400 -5.11 0.35 4.43
N SER A 401 -4.44 0.44 5.57
CA SER A 401 -4.27 -0.67 6.52
C SER A 401 -5.59 -1.33 6.93
N TYR A 402 -6.61 -0.53 7.23
CA TYR A 402 -7.94 -1.04 7.62
C TYR A 402 -8.56 -1.88 6.50
N TYR A 403 -8.34 -1.48 5.24
CA TYR A 403 -8.92 -2.16 4.08
C TYR A 403 -8.25 -3.52 3.88
N GLU A 404 -6.91 -3.54 3.88
CA GLU A 404 -6.13 -4.79 3.77
C GLU A 404 -6.48 -5.77 4.89
N ARG A 405 -6.53 -5.31 6.14
CA ARG A 405 -6.89 -6.15 7.30
C ARG A 405 -8.29 -6.74 7.17
N THR A 406 -9.25 -5.92 6.77
CA THR A 406 -10.65 -6.34 6.68
C THR A 406 -10.85 -7.44 5.63
N ILE A 407 -10.24 -7.27 4.45
CA ILE A 407 -10.30 -8.27 3.38
C ILE A 407 -9.56 -9.56 3.78
N ASN A 408 -8.44 -9.46 4.49
CA ASN A 408 -7.71 -10.64 4.93
C ASN A 408 -8.46 -11.44 6.00
N ALA A 409 -9.04 -10.77 7.00
CA ALA A 409 -9.70 -11.40 8.13
C ALA A 409 -10.84 -12.35 7.74
N THR A 410 -11.60 -12.00 6.69
CA THR A 410 -12.68 -12.86 6.20
C THR A 410 -12.18 -14.24 5.77
N TYR A 411 -10.95 -14.34 5.22
CA TYR A 411 -10.41 -15.60 4.73
C TYR A 411 -9.57 -16.36 5.75
N THR A 412 -8.86 -15.69 6.65
CA THR A 412 -8.05 -16.38 7.68
C THR A 412 -8.91 -17.21 8.62
N TYR A 413 -10.11 -16.74 8.95
CA TYR A 413 -10.96 -17.36 9.98
C TYR A 413 -12.27 -17.96 9.44
N GLY A 414 -12.59 -17.74 8.17
CA GLY A 414 -13.85 -18.19 7.53
C GLY A 414 -13.81 -19.57 6.86
N ALA A 415 -12.74 -20.38 7.03
CA ALA A 415 -12.56 -21.61 6.27
C ALA A 415 -13.63 -22.70 6.53
N ASP A 416 -14.28 -22.69 7.70
CA ASP A 416 -15.36 -23.64 8.03
C ASP A 416 -16.76 -23.00 8.04
N HIS A 417 -16.85 -21.67 7.97
CA HIS A 417 -18.11 -20.93 7.96
C HIS A 417 -17.97 -19.73 7.04
N ILE A 418 -18.38 -19.90 5.77
CA ILE A 418 -18.56 -18.82 4.77
C ILE A 418 -19.61 -17.76 5.24
N HIS A 419 -20.17 -17.93 6.44
CA HIS A 419 -21.18 -17.08 7.09
C HIS A 419 -20.75 -16.51 8.45
N GLY A 420 -19.49 -16.66 8.88
CA GLY A 420 -19.03 -16.00 10.10
C GLY A 420 -18.72 -14.54 9.83
N ASP A 421 -19.57 -13.62 10.30
CA ASP A 421 -19.35 -12.17 10.26
C ASP A 421 -18.09 -11.79 11.05
N HIS A 422 -16.93 -11.80 10.38
CA HIS A 422 -15.67 -11.35 10.98
C HIS A 422 -15.52 -9.86 10.79
N HIS A 423 -15.55 -9.13 11.90
CA HIS A 423 -15.38 -7.69 11.93
C HIS A 423 -13.97 -7.33 12.39
N ILE A 424 -13.33 -6.42 11.67
CA ILE A 424 -12.05 -5.85 12.09
C ILE A 424 -12.28 -4.58 12.89
N TYR A 425 -11.62 -4.53 14.04
CA TYR A 425 -11.62 -3.39 14.94
C TYR A 425 -10.30 -2.64 14.78
N SER A 426 -10.40 -1.32 14.58
CA SER A 426 -9.26 -0.41 14.52
C SER A 426 -9.57 0.83 15.33
N LEU A 427 -8.65 1.25 16.19
CA LEU A 427 -8.81 2.51 16.91
C LEU A 427 -8.21 3.65 16.10
N PHE A 428 -8.99 4.71 15.94
CA PHE A 428 -8.58 5.94 15.29
C PHE A 428 -8.59 7.09 16.30
N PHE A 429 -7.59 7.96 16.23
CA PHE A 429 -7.43 9.09 17.15
C PHE A 429 -7.58 10.37 16.33
N GLY A 430 -8.56 11.20 16.69
CA GLY A 430 -8.67 12.54 16.16
C GLY A 430 -7.68 13.44 16.87
N ILE A 431 -6.73 14.04 16.15
CA ILE A 431 -5.67 14.87 16.73
C ILE A 431 -6.02 16.34 16.51
N SER A 432 -6.13 17.13 17.57
CA SER A 432 -6.03 18.58 17.47
C SER A 432 -4.55 18.99 17.58
N ASN A 433 -3.99 19.50 16.48
CA ASN A 433 -2.76 20.31 16.42
C ASN A 433 -1.44 19.75 17.02
N ILE A 434 -1.12 18.48 16.81
CA ILE A 434 0.26 17.97 16.94
C ILE A 434 0.55 17.06 15.73
N PRO A 435 1.66 17.26 14.99
CA PRO A 435 2.01 16.42 13.85
C PRO A 435 2.61 15.10 14.36
N THR A 436 1.76 14.21 14.84
CA THR A 436 2.08 12.81 15.07
C THR A 436 0.89 11.99 14.63
N ASN A 437 0.94 11.38 13.45
CA ASN A 437 -0.03 10.38 12.96
C ASN A 437 0.03 9.09 13.80
N ASN A 438 -0.05 9.22 15.11
CA ASN A 438 -0.04 8.12 16.05
C ASN A 438 -1.48 7.83 16.42
N SER A 439 -2.02 6.79 15.80
CA SER A 439 -2.85 5.90 16.56
C SER A 439 -1.96 5.15 17.56
N HIS A 440 -2.29 5.28 18.85
CA HIS A 440 -1.94 4.39 19.97
C HIS A 440 -0.92 4.89 21.01
N MET A 441 -1.33 4.71 22.28
CA MET A 441 -0.54 4.80 23.50
C MET A 441 0.41 3.60 23.63
N SER A 442 1.65 3.88 24.02
CA SER A 442 2.56 2.92 24.62
C SER A 442 2.42 3.02 26.15
N PHE A 443 2.15 1.90 26.83
CA PHE A 443 2.35 1.79 28.28
C PHE A 443 3.69 1.11 28.52
N ASP A 444 4.74 1.90 28.75
CA ASP A 444 6.01 1.37 29.25
C ASP A 444 5.85 1.07 30.75
N ASN A 445 5.89 -0.22 31.10
CA ASN A 445 5.68 -0.70 32.46
C ASN A 445 6.97 -0.63 33.33
N HIS A 446 7.95 0.17 32.92
CA HIS A 446 9.20 0.36 33.65
C HIS A 446 9.60 1.83 33.62
N THR A 447 9.25 2.57 34.67
CA THR A 447 10.13 3.59 35.26
C THR A 447 9.57 4.06 36.60
N ASN A 448 10.04 3.43 37.68
CA ASN A 448 10.39 4.24 38.85
C ASN A 448 11.63 5.05 38.44
N ALA A 449 11.45 6.24 37.88
CA ALA A 449 12.55 7.15 37.61
C ALA A 449 12.09 8.60 37.77
N THR A 450 12.65 9.19 38.82
CA THR A 450 12.81 10.61 39.12
C THR A 450 12.75 11.56 37.92
N GLU A 451 12.06 12.68 38.17
CA GLU A 451 11.99 13.91 37.37
C GLU A 451 13.26 14.19 36.54
N GLY A 452 13.13 13.99 35.23
CA GLY A 452 14.02 14.53 34.23
C GLY A 452 13.15 15.05 33.09
N ASN A 453 13.20 16.36 32.84
CA ASN A 453 12.46 17.10 31.81
C ASN A 453 12.42 16.38 30.45
N MET A 454 11.37 15.59 30.21
CA MET A 454 10.86 15.28 28.88
C MET A 454 9.53 16.03 28.73
N GLY A 455 9.37 16.74 27.61
CA GLY A 455 8.21 17.59 27.34
C GLY A 455 6.90 16.87 27.62
N SER A 456 6.02 17.52 28.38
CA SER A 456 4.72 17.01 28.78
C SER A 456 3.83 16.72 27.56
N SER A 457 3.75 15.47 27.13
CA SER A 457 2.61 15.00 26.34
C SER A 457 1.43 14.88 27.31
N THR A 458 0.54 15.86 27.32
CA THR A 458 -0.74 15.75 28.03
C THR A 458 -1.51 14.53 27.52
N PRO A 459 -2.02 13.65 28.39
CA PRO A 459 -2.82 12.51 27.95
C PRO A 459 -4.04 13.02 27.16
N MET A 460 -4.19 12.55 25.92
CA MET A 460 -5.32 12.95 25.07
C MET A 460 -6.62 12.47 25.70
N SER A 461 -7.57 13.38 25.91
CA SER A 461 -8.89 13.07 26.45
C SER A 461 -9.62 12.04 25.56
N SER A 462 -10.23 11.03 26.19
CA SER A 462 -11.07 9.99 25.56
C SER A 462 -12.22 10.53 24.68
N SER A 463 -12.52 11.82 24.79
CA SER A 463 -13.50 12.54 23.96
C SER A 463 -13.11 12.69 22.49
N HIS A 464 -11.84 12.48 22.12
CA HIS A 464 -11.34 12.64 20.74
C HIS A 464 -11.04 11.31 20.03
N MET A 465 -11.41 10.18 20.64
CA MET A 465 -11.07 8.85 20.14
C MET A 465 -12.29 8.18 19.50
N TYR A 466 -12.07 7.53 18.35
CA TYR A 466 -13.09 6.78 17.61
C TYR A 466 -12.66 5.33 17.44
N LEU A 467 -13.60 4.41 17.63
CA LEU A 467 -13.46 3.03 17.23
C LEU A 467 -14.03 2.87 15.82
N VAL A 468 -13.20 2.40 14.90
CA VAL A 468 -13.59 2.02 13.55
C VAL A 468 -13.82 0.52 13.52
N ILE A 469 -15.03 0.12 13.16
CA ILE A 469 -15.39 -1.29 12.91
C ILE A 469 -15.59 -1.43 11.42
N ALA A 470 -14.89 -2.38 10.80
CA ALA A 470 -14.92 -2.59 9.36
C ALA A 470 -15.27 -4.04 9.02
N THR A 471 -16.03 -4.21 7.94
CA THR A 471 -16.44 -5.51 7.40
C THR A 471 -16.31 -5.54 5.88
N ALA A 472 -15.93 -6.68 5.33
CA ALA A 472 -15.73 -6.85 3.90
C ALA A 472 -17.07 -7.08 3.18
N ILE A 473 -17.26 -6.44 2.04
CA ILE A 473 -18.39 -6.68 1.14
C ILE A 473 -17.90 -7.50 -0.05
N TRP A 474 -18.59 -8.60 -0.32
CA TRP A 474 -18.27 -9.55 -1.38
C TRP A 474 -19.31 -9.52 -2.48
N MET A 475 -18.86 -9.59 -3.73
CA MET A 475 -19.72 -9.90 -4.86
C MET A 475 -19.71 -11.40 -5.10
N ASN A 476 -20.89 -12.01 -5.08
CA ASN A 476 -21.07 -13.41 -5.42
C ASN A 476 -21.08 -13.56 -6.95
N GLN A 477 -20.13 -14.31 -7.51
CA GLN A 477 -20.19 -14.67 -8.93
C GLN A 477 -21.23 -15.79 -9.11
N THR A 478 -22.38 -15.47 -9.71
CA THR A 478 -23.24 -16.50 -10.29
C THR A 478 -22.58 -17.02 -11.56
N VAL A 479 -21.72 -18.03 -11.44
CA VAL A 479 -21.04 -18.64 -12.59
C VAL A 479 -22.07 -19.47 -13.38
N HIS A 480 -22.32 -19.11 -14.63
CA HIS A 480 -23.23 -19.82 -15.55
C HIS A 480 -22.69 -21.20 -16.03
N THR A 481 -21.69 -21.80 -15.36
CA THR A 481 -21.16 -23.12 -15.70
C THR A 481 -21.08 -24.03 -14.47
N PRO A 482 -21.59 -25.28 -14.54
CA PRO A 482 -21.77 -26.16 -13.38
C PRO A 482 -20.49 -26.80 -12.83
N LYS A 483 -19.28 -26.27 -13.14
CA LYS A 483 -18.00 -26.90 -12.79
C LYS A 483 -16.99 -26.01 -12.07
N GLN A 484 -17.32 -24.77 -11.73
CA GLN A 484 -16.43 -23.91 -10.94
C GLN A 484 -17.13 -23.47 -9.65
N THR A 485 -16.49 -23.74 -8.51
CA THR A 485 -16.88 -23.20 -7.21
C THR A 485 -16.95 -21.68 -7.30
N ALA A 486 -18.07 -21.07 -6.85
CA ALA A 486 -18.25 -19.63 -6.83
C ALA A 486 -17.07 -18.96 -6.09
N GLN A 487 -16.25 -18.19 -6.80
CA GLN A 487 -15.20 -17.39 -6.18
C GLN A 487 -15.77 -16.02 -5.85
N ASN A 488 -15.79 -15.67 -4.57
CA ASN A 488 -16.19 -14.36 -4.08
C ASN A 488 -15.07 -13.35 -4.34
N VAL A 489 -15.37 -12.27 -5.07
CA VAL A 489 -14.42 -11.17 -5.31
C VAL A 489 -14.75 -10.03 -4.34
N PRO A 490 -13.76 -9.44 -3.65
CA PRO A 490 -14.03 -8.33 -2.75
C PRO A 490 -14.47 -7.11 -3.55
N PHE A 491 -15.64 -6.58 -3.21
CA PHE A 491 -16.16 -5.34 -3.77
C PHE A 491 -15.61 -4.13 -3.03
N GLY A 492 -15.61 -4.20 -1.70
CA GLY A 492 -15.29 -3.07 -0.85
C GLY A 492 -15.27 -3.43 0.63
N VAL A 493 -15.11 -2.41 1.45
CA VAL A 493 -15.14 -2.46 2.91
C VAL A 493 -16.17 -1.45 3.39
N PHE A 494 -17.14 -1.95 4.15
CA PHE A 494 -18.08 -1.11 4.89
C PHE A 494 -17.53 -0.87 6.28
N GLY A 495 -17.50 0.40 6.69
CA GLY A 495 -16.98 0.80 7.98
C GLY A 495 -17.97 1.66 8.76
N VAL A 496 -17.93 1.50 10.07
CA VAL A 496 -18.69 2.27 11.04
C VAL A 496 -17.71 2.92 11.99
N MET A 497 -17.90 4.22 12.25
CA MET A 497 -17.11 4.96 13.23
C MET A 497 -17.96 5.31 14.45
N LEU A 498 -17.54 4.79 15.59
CA LEU A 498 -18.19 4.94 16.89
C LEU A 498 -17.32 5.81 17.79
N PRO A 499 -17.89 6.73 18.58
CA PRO A 499 -17.15 7.41 19.63
C PRO A 499 -16.67 6.41 20.68
N TYR A 500 -15.40 6.45 21.03
CA TYR A 500 -14.82 5.53 22.00
C TYR A 500 -15.52 5.61 23.36
N LYS A 501 -15.91 6.82 23.80
CA LYS A 501 -16.65 7.03 25.06
C LYS A 501 -17.97 6.27 25.10
N THR A 502 -18.69 6.23 23.99
CA THR A 502 -19.97 5.53 23.85
C THR A 502 -19.78 4.02 23.92
N VAL A 503 -18.80 3.52 23.17
CA VAL A 503 -18.45 2.09 23.18
C VAL A 503 -18.01 1.67 24.58
N ARG A 504 -17.20 2.49 25.25
CA ARG A 504 -16.71 2.25 26.61
C ARG A 504 -17.83 2.11 27.62
N ALA A 505 -18.83 3.00 27.58
CA ALA A 505 -19.95 2.93 28.51
C ALA A 505 -20.80 1.66 28.32
N LYS A 506 -21.11 1.30 27.05
CA LYS A 506 -21.93 0.12 26.73
C LYS A 506 -21.22 -1.22 26.90
N GLN A 507 -19.94 -1.32 26.51
CA GLN A 507 -19.20 -2.57 26.65
C GLN A 507 -18.84 -2.86 28.12
N PHE A 508 -18.53 -1.83 28.91
CA PHE A 508 -18.31 -1.98 30.34
C PHE A 508 -19.53 -2.55 31.06
N SER A 509 -20.74 -2.01 30.79
CA SER A 509 -21.97 -2.49 31.43
C SER A 509 -22.31 -3.94 31.09
N ASN A 510 -21.96 -4.40 29.89
CA ASN A 510 -22.36 -5.72 29.41
C ASN A 510 -21.34 -6.82 29.68
N LEU A 511 -20.03 -6.51 29.64
CA LEU A 511 -18.97 -7.52 29.70
C LEU A 511 -18.22 -7.54 31.03
N CYS A 512 -18.09 -6.39 31.69
CA CYS A 512 -17.17 -6.22 32.83
C CYS A 512 -17.88 -5.86 34.15
N ALA A 513 -19.19 -5.53 34.11
CA ALA A 513 -20.02 -5.28 35.29
C ALA A 513 -20.01 -6.37 36.40
N PRO A 514 -19.74 -7.67 36.13
CA PRO A 514 -19.67 -8.68 37.19
C PRO A 514 -18.41 -8.63 38.07
N LEU A 515 -17.41 -7.78 37.76
CA LEU A 515 -16.09 -7.80 38.39
C LEU A 515 -15.80 -6.47 39.11
N ASP A 516 -16.32 -6.29 40.32
CA ASP A 516 -16.15 -5.07 41.15
C ASP A 516 -14.68 -4.74 41.54
N THR A 517 -13.70 -5.59 41.21
CA THR A 517 -12.29 -5.40 41.62
C THR A 517 -11.26 -5.60 40.50
N GLY A 518 -11.68 -5.92 39.26
CA GLY A 518 -10.77 -6.29 38.16
C GLY A 518 -10.69 -5.25 37.04
N ILE A 519 -9.50 -5.06 36.45
CA ILE A 519 -9.37 -4.32 35.18
C ILE A 519 -9.71 -5.25 34.02
N CYS A 520 -10.73 -4.88 33.26
CA CYS A 520 -11.16 -5.60 32.07
C CYS A 520 -10.46 -5.01 30.83
N TYR A 521 -9.89 -5.87 30.00
CA TYR A 521 -9.24 -5.49 28.75
C TYR A 521 -9.92 -6.17 27.56
N ILE A 522 -10.05 -5.47 26.44
CA ILE A 522 -10.31 -6.10 25.14
C ILE A 522 -9.03 -5.94 24.33
N ILE A 523 -8.51 -7.07 23.85
CA ILE A 523 -7.32 -7.15 23.01
C ILE A 523 -7.73 -7.61 21.61
N ASP A 524 -7.00 -7.14 20.60
CA ASP A 524 -7.11 -7.68 19.25
C ASP A 524 -6.38 -9.04 19.14
N GLU A 525 -6.55 -9.69 17.99
CA GLU A 525 -5.94 -10.98 17.66
C GLU A 525 -4.40 -10.99 17.69
N ASN A 526 -3.78 -9.82 17.61
CA ASN A 526 -2.33 -9.64 17.64
C ASN A 526 -1.82 -9.14 19.00
N GLY A 527 -2.69 -9.10 20.02
CA GLY A 527 -2.34 -8.72 21.40
C GLY A 527 -2.35 -7.21 21.66
N TYR A 528 -2.84 -6.38 20.74
CA TYR A 528 -2.98 -4.94 20.96
C TYR A 528 -4.23 -4.63 21.78
N ILE A 529 -4.07 -3.81 22.82
CA ILE A 529 -5.17 -3.37 23.67
C ILE A 529 -6.08 -2.41 22.89
N MET A 530 -7.34 -2.80 22.74
CA MET A 530 -8.41 -1.99 22.15
C MET A 530 -9.26 -1.29 23.22
N PHE A 531 -9.43 -1.93 24.38
CA PHE A 531 -10.29 -1.43 25.44
C PHE A 531 -9.66 -1.64 26.81
N VAL A 532 -9.85 -0.65 27.69
CA VAL A 532 -9.53 -0.76 29.12
C VAL A 532 -10.69 -0.21 29.94
N SER A 533 -11.14 -1.02 30.90
CA SER A 533 -12.13 -0.60 31.90
C SER A 533 -11.61 0.58 32.73
N PRO A 534 -12.45 1.59 33.04
CA PRO A 534 -12.08 2.60 34.03
C PRO A 534 -11.80 1.97 35.39
N GLN A 535 -10.74 2.42 36.08
CA GLN A 535 -10.56 2.21 37.52
C GLN A 535 -11.07 3.44 38.29
N ASP A 536 -11.92 3.22 39.30
CA ASP A 536 -12.29 4.17 40.35
C ASP A 536 -12.50 5.64 39.92
N GLY A 537 -13.47 5.88 39.04
CA GLY A 537 -14.04 7.21 38.81
C GLY A 537 -13.05 8.29 38.35
N LYS A 538 -11.81 7.92 37.99
CA LYS A 538 -10.79 8.85 37.50
C LYS A 538 -10.46 8.49 36.06
N ASP A 539 -10.76 9.44 35.17
CA ASP A 539 -10.27 9.48 33.80
C ASP A 539 -8.74 9.67 33.79
N ARG A 540 -7.99 8.61 34.12
CA ARG A 540 -6.55 8.54 33.87
C ARG A 540 -6.32 7.52 32.77
N ILE A 541 -6.06 8.05 31.59
CA ILE A 541 -5.49 7.36 30.44
C ILE A 541 -4.01 7.75 30.41
#